data_AF-A0A9D6RUW9-F1
#
_entry.id   AF-A0A9D6RUW9-F1
#
_cell.length_a   1.000
_cell.length_b   1.000
_cell.length_c   1.000
_cell.angle_alpha   90.00
_cell.angle_beta   90.00
_cell.angle_gamma   90.00
#
_symmetry.space_group_name_H-M   'P 1'
#
loop_
_entity.id
_entity.type
_entity.pdbx_description
1 polymer ?
#
loop_
_entity_poly.entity_id
_entity_poly.type
_entity_poly.pdbx_seq_one_letter_code
_entity_poly.pdbx_strand_id
1 'polypeptide(L)'
;MLDYLHLPADTASRLHTLLHSQAGNDTLLGGPGADQLGDSAGVNTLDGGNGNDVLGGGSGNDTLLGGPGADVLMGSSGDDRLVGGPGVDQLRGEFGNDLLTGGADNDFLDGGLGGGENDQLDGLRPAHRGGGRRRPLGRCWY
;
A
#
# COMPACT_ATOMS: atom_id res chain seq x y z
N MET A 1 -34.60 0.61 16.75
CA MET A 1 -34.33 2.04 16.56
C MET A 1 -32.83 2.23 16.61
N LEU A 2 -32.17 2.11 15.46
CA LEU A 2 -30.82 2.61 15.17
C LEU A 2 -30.84 2.90 13.67
N ASP A 3 -31.11 4.15 13.31
CA ASP A 3 -31.04 4.63 11.94
C ASP A 3 -29.55 4.81 11.60
N TYR A 4 -29.00 3.90 10.81
CA TYR A 4 -27.73 4.14 10.11
C TYR A 4 -27.99 5.23 9.08
N LEU A 5 -27.53 6.44 9.40
CA LEU A 5 -27.57 7.59 8.52
C LEU A 5 -26.71 7.27 7.29
N HIS A 6 -27.35 6.78 6.23
CA HIS A 6 -26.80 6.79 4.88
C HIS A 6 -26.58 8.26 4.52
N LEU A 7 -25.35 8.75 4.69
CA LEU A 7 -24.99 10.09 4.27
C LEU A 7 -25.02 10.10 2.73
N PRO A 8 -25.82 10.98 2.10
CA PRO A 8 -25.81 11.13 0.65
C PRO A 8 -24.43 11.57 0.20
N ALA A 9 -23.98 11.00 -0.92
CA ALA A 9 -22.65 11.11 -1.52
C ALA A 9 -22.23 12.53 -2.00
N ASP A 10 -22.74 13.60 -1.39
CA ASP A 10 -22.63 14.96 -1.94
C ASP A 10 -22.19 16.02 -0.92
N THR A 11 -21.29 15.66 -0.01
CA THR A 11 -20.55 16.63 0.82
C THR A 11 -19.03 16.47 0.76
N ALA A 12 -18.49 15.79 -0.26
CA ALA A 12 -17.05 15.70 -0.52
C ALA A 12 -16.45 16.99 -1.11
N SER A 13 -16.91 18.15 -0.65
CA SER A 13 -16.35 19.45 -1.02
C SER A 13 -15.87 20.17 0.23
N ARG A 14 -14.81 19.63 0.84
CA ARG A 14 -13.91 20.33 1.77
C ARG A 14 -12.66 19.52 2.13
N LEU A 15 -11.77 19.37 1.14
CA LEU A 15 -10.32 19.16 1.25
C LEU A 15 -9.73 17.97 2.03
N HIS A 16 -10.53 17.10 2.66
CA HIS A 16 -10.09 15.83 3.26
C HIS A 16 -11.28 14.88 3.32
N THR A 17 -11.27 13.79 2.55
CA THR A 17 -12.28 12.72 2.67
C THR A 17 -11.79 11.69 3.68
N LEU A 18 -12.48 11.56 4.82
CA LEU A 18 -12.25 10.50 5.81
C LEU A 18 -13.29 9.39 5.60
N LEU A 19 -12.95 8.36 4.82
CA LEU A 19 -13.86 7.25 4.54
C LEU A 19 -13.45 6.02 5.35
N HIS A 20 -14.39 5.48 6.14
CA HIS A 20 -14.23 4.25 6.91
C HIS A 20 -15.35 3.26 6.57
N SER A 21 -14.99 2.05 6.14
CA SER A 21 -15.93 0.95 5.91
C SER A 21 -16.16 0.11 7.16
N GLN A 22 -17.19 -0.74 7.14
CA GLN A 22 -17.42 -1.76 8.17
C GLN A 22 -16.84 -3.10 7.70
N ALA A 23 -16.98 -4.17 8.50
CA ALA A 23 -16.56 -5.50 8.06
C ALA A 23 -17.26 -5.90 6.75
N GLY A 24 -16.49 -6.27 5.74
CA GLY A 24 -17.02 -6.52 4.39
C GLY A 24 -15.94 -6.35 3.33
N ASN A 25 -16.28 -6.65 2.07
CA ASN A 25 -15.41 -6.30 0.95
C ASN A 25 -15.90 -4.98 0.40
N ASP A 26 -15.13 -3.93 0.61
CA ASP A 26 -15.52 -2.56 0.31
C ASP A 26 -14.65 -1.93 -0.79
N THR A 27 -15.16 -0.87 -1.39
CA THR A 27 -14.43 -0.06 -2.37
C THR A 27 -14.50 1.41 -1.96
N LEU A 28 -13.36 1.99 -1.64
CA LEU A 28 -13.20 3.36 -1.17
C LEU A 28 -12.46 4.17 -2.22
N LEU A 29 -12.98 5.35 -2.54
CA LEU A 29 -12.40 6.27 -3.52
C LEU A 29 -12.24 7.65 -2.85
N GLY A 30 -11.01 8.19 -2.79
CA GLY A 30 -10.69 9.50 -2.24
C GLY A 30 -10.99 10.62 -3.23
N GLY A 31 -10.48 10.48 -4.45
CA GLY A 31 -10.72 11.42 -5.54
C GLY A 31 -9.62 12.48 -5.61
N PRO A 32 -9.93 13.74 -5.96
CA PRO A 32 -8.92 14.79 -5.99
C PRO A 32 -8.75 15.44 -4.61
N GLY A 33 -7.53 15.50 -4.10
CA GLY A 33 -7.22 16.15 -2.82
C GLY A 33 -6.22 15.33 -2.02
N ALA A 34 -6.03 15.72 -0.77
CA ALA A 34 -5.35 14.85 0.19
C ALA A 34 -6.44 14.12 0.97
N ASP A 35 -6.51 12.81 0.81
CA ASP A 35 -7.57 11.96 1.36
C ASP A 35 -7.01 10.97 2.40
N GLN A 36 -7.89 10.53 3.29
CA GLN A 36 -7.56 9.57 4.35
C GLN A 36 -8.58 8.44 4.31
N LEU A 37 -8.19 7.31 3.74
CA LEU A 37 -9.02 6.12 3.55
C LEU A 37 -8.54 5.03 4.51
N GLY A 38 -9.45 4.44 5.28
CA GLY A 38 -9.10 3.38 6.21
C GLY A 38 -10.20 2.36 6.34
N ASP A 39 -9.88 1.09 6.17
CA ASP A 39 -10.81 -0.01 6.45
C ASP A 39 -10.46 -0.74 7.76
N SER A 40 -11.38 -1.58 8.20
CA SER A 40 -11.26 -2.41 9.39
C SER A 40 -10.96 -3.87 9.03
N ALA A 41 -11.76 -4.49 8.17
CA ALA A 41 -11.61 -5.90 7.83
C ALA A 41 -12.32 -6.29 6.53
N GLY A 42 -11.66 -7.11 5.72
CA GLY A 42 -12.20 -7.78 4.54
C GLY A 42 -11.21 -7.81 3.39
N VAL A 43 -11.70 -8.01 2.17
CA VAL A 43 -10.91 -7.88 0.95
C VAL A 43 -11.35 -6.59 0.28
N ASN A 44 -10.59 -5.52 0.51
CA ASN A 44 -10.99 -4.17 0.18
C ASN A 44 -10.17 -3.60 -0.98
N THR A 45 -10.73 -2.59 -1.64
CA THR A 45 -10.04 -1.81 -2.66
C THR A 45 -10.10 -0.34 -2.28
N LEU A 46 -8.95 0.26 -1.99
CA LEU A 46 -8.80 1.66 -1.63
C LEU A 46 -8.04 2.37 -2.75
N ASP A 47 -8.60 3.47 -3.26
CA ASP A 47 -7.99 4.33 -4.29
C ASP A 47 -7.96 5.78 -3.78
N GLY A 48 -6.77 6.30 -3.50
CA GLY A 48 -6.53 7.66 -3.02
C GLY A 48 -6.94 8.68 -4.07
N GLY A 49 -6.50 8.46 -5.30
CA GLY A 49 -6.80 9.32 -6.43
C GLY A 49 -5.65 10.28 -6.69
N ASN A 50 -5.92 11.59 -6.77
CA ASN A 50 -4.87 12.57 -7.03
C ASN A 50 -4.59 13.38 -5.76
N GLY A 51 -3.34 13.43 -5.34
CA GLY A 51 -2.87 14.27 -4.25
C GLY A 51 -2.07 13.44 -3.27
N ASN A 52 -1.94 13.89 -2.02
CA ASN A 52 -1.12 13.21 -1.04
C ASN A 52 -2.03 12.46 -0.08
N ASP A 53 -2.15 11.16 -0.28
CA ASP A 53 -3.18 10.36 0.35
C ASP A 53 -2.62 9.43 1.44
N VAL A 54 -3.48 9.05 2.38
CA VAL A 54 -3.17 8.06 3.43
C VAL A 54 -4.19 6.93 3.35
N LEU A 55 -3.72 5.73 3.03
CA LEU A 55 -4.54 4.55 2.83
C LEU A 55 -4.18 3.45 3.85
N GLY A 56 -5.19 2.86 4.49
CA GLY A 56 -5.05 1.72 5.41
C GLY A 56 -6.01 0.58 5.06
N GLY A 57 -5.48 -0.61 4.75
CA GLY A 57 -6.26 -1.79 4.35
C GLY A 57 -6.99 -2.46 5.51
N GLY A 58 -6.37 -2.51 6.70
CA GLY A 58 -6.94 -3.20 7.84
C GLY A 58 -6.67 -4.70 7.74
N SER A 59 -7.59 -5.55 8.17
CA SER A 59 -7.36 -7.00 8.11
C SER A 59 -7.95 -7.66 6.87
N GLY A 60 -7.17 -8.44 6.15
CA GLY A 60 -7.55 -9.25 5.00
C GLY A 60 -6.63 -8.95 3.82
N ASN A 61 -6.98 -9.44 2.63
CA ASN A 61 -6.10 -9.30 1.47
C ASN A 61 -6.56 -8.09 0.67
N ASP A 62 -5.97 -6.93 0.94
CA ASP A 62 -6.44 -5.65 0.44
C ASP A 62 -5.67 -5.18 -0.81
N THR A 63 -6.29 -4.26 -1.57
CA THR A 63 -5.65 -3.57 -2.69
C THR A 63 -5.67 -2.07 -2.44
N LEU A 64 -4.50 -1.48 -2.26
CA LEU A 64 -4.32 -0.05 -1.99
C LEU A 64 -3.63 0.60 -3.18
N LEU A 65 -4.23 1.66 -3.71
CA LEU A 65 -3.75 2.45 -4.84
C LEU A 65 -3.61 3.91 -4.37
N GLY A 66 -2.37 4.43 -4.31
CA GLY A 66 -2.12 5.83 -3.95
C GLY A 66 -2.57 6.77 -5.07
N GLY A 67 -2.00 6.58 -6.26
CA GLY A 67 -2.25 7.43 -7.41
C GLY A 67 -1.13 8.46 -7.58
N PRO A 68 -1.37 9.61 -8.22
CA PRO A 68 -0.36 10.65 -8.33
C PRO A 68 -0.24 11.49 -7.05
N GLY A 69 0.96 11.56 -6.49
CA GLY A 69 1.32 12.43 -5.38
C GLY A 69 2.29 11.76 -4.42
N ALA A 70 2.39 12.25 -3.19
CA ALA A 70 3.25 11.63 -2.18
C ALA A 70 2.37 10.92 -1.16
N ASP A 71 2.24 9.61 -1.33
CA ASP A 71 1.23 8.80 -0.64
C ASP A 71 1.82 7.96 0.49
N VAL A 72 0.95 7.58 1.44
CA VAL A 72 1.27 6.67 2.55
C VAL A 72 0.29 5.50 2.53
N LEU A 73 0.77 4.31 2.22
CA LEU A 73 -0.03 3.09 2.14
C LEU A 73 0.39 2.09 3.22
N MET A 74 -0.60 1.57 3.96
CA MET A 74 -0.42 0.57 5.02
C MET A 74 -1.35 -0.62 4.79
N GLY A 75 -0.78 -1.79 4.48
CA GLY A 75 -1.53 -3.05 4.28
C GLY A 75 -2.15 -3.54 5.59
N SER A 76 -1.33 -3.61 6.64
CA SER A 76 -1.66 -4.09 7.99
C SER A 76 -1.60 -5.61 8.11
N SER A 77 -2.67 -6.36 7.89
CA SER A 77 -2.60 -7.82 8.04
C SER A 77 -3.30 -8.56 6.93
N GLY A 78 -2.60 -9.46 6.26
CA GLY A 78 -3.09 -10.26 5.16
C GLY A 78 -2.13 -10.19 3.98
N ASP A 79 -2.45 -10.87 2.89
CA ASP A 79 -1.59 -10.78 1.70
C ASP A 79 -2.06 -9.58 0.86
N ASP A 80 -1.38 -8.44 1.01
CA ASP A 80 -1.83 -7.16 0.47
C ASP A 80 -1.15 -6.79 -0.85
N ARG A 81 -1.83 -5.95 -1.64
CA ARG A 81 -1.28 -5.34 -2.85
C ARG A 81 -1.27 -3.82 -2.70
N LEU A 82 -0.08 -3.25 -2.55
CA LEU A 82 0.13 -1.80 -2.41
C LEU A 82 0.77 -1.25 -3.67
N VAL A 83 0.20 -0.20 -4.25
CA VAL A 83 0.73 0.51 -5.41
C VAL A 83 0.76 2.01 -5.09
N GLY A 84 1.96 2.59 -5.02
CA GLY A 84 2.15 4.03 -4.81
C GLY A 84 1.68 4.82 -6.01
N GLY A 85 2.47 4.81 -7.08
CA GLY A 85 2.13 5.49 -8.32
C GLY A 85 3.22 6.49 -8.69
N PRO A 86 2.87 7.60 -9.35
CA PRO A 86 3.83 8.68 -9.56
C PRO A 86 3.99 9.55 -8.31
N GLY A 87 5.21 9.65 -7.79
CA GLY A 87 5.60 10.59 -6.75
C GLY A 87 6.41 9.89 -5.65
N VAL A 88 6.64 10.56 -4.51
CA VAL A 88 7.52 10.00 -3.48
C VAL A 88 6.68 9.31 -2.43
N ASP A 89 6.56 8.00 -2.55
CA ASP A 89 5.60 7.21 -1.76
C ASP A 89 6.24 6.45 -0.60
N GLN A 90 5.41 6.14 0.40
CA GLN A 90 5.74 5.29 1.54
C GLN A 90 4.76 4.12 1.60
N LEU A 91 5.23 2.91 1.28
CA LEU A 91 4.43 1.69 1.29
C LEU A 91 4.91 0.78 2.42
N ARG A 92 3.97 0.29 3.23
CA ARG A 92 4.22 -0.67 4.31
C ARG A 92 3.24 -1.85 4.21
N GLY A 93 3.77 -3.04 3.98
CA GLY A 93 2.98 -4.28 3.95
C GLY A 93 2.48 -4.67 5.35
N GLU A 94 3.42 -4.73 6.29
CA GLU A 94 3.24 -5.12 7.70
C GLU A 94 3.23 -6.64 7.93
N PHE A 95 2.07 -7.31 7.95
CA PHE A 95 1.97 -8.75 8.19
C PHE A 95 1.32 -9.45 7.00
N GLY A 96 1.86 -10.59 6.60
CA GLY A 96 1.41 -11.37 5.44
C GLY A 96 2.41 -11.30 4.28
N ASN A 97 2.06 -11.89 3.13
CA ASN A 97 2.93 -11.88 1.95
C ASN A 97 2.47 -10.76 1.01
N ASP A 98 3.20 -9.66 1.02
CA ASP A 98 2.72 -8.45 0.38
C ASP A 98 3.38 -8.21 -0.98
N LEU A 99 2.67 -7.51 -1.85
CA LEU A 99 3.17 -7.02 -3.12
C LEU A 99 3.14 -5.49 -3.10
N LEU A 100 4.31 -4.89 -2.90
CA LEU A 100 4.49 -3.43 -2.87
C LEU A 100 5.13 -2.98 -4.19
N THR A 101 4.46 -2.06 -4.88
CA THR A 101 4.97 -1.41 -6.08
C THR A 101 5.05 0.10 -5.83
N GLY A 102 6.26 0.64 -5.73
CA GLY A 102 6.45 2.08 -5.51
C GLY A 102 5.97 2.92 -6.68
N GLY A 103 6.30 2.50 -7.90
CA GLY A 103 6.00 3.27 -9.09
C GLY A 103 7.16 4.19 -9.45
N ALA A 104 6.85 5.41 -9.90
CA ALA A 104 7.89 6.35 -10.34
C ALA A 104 8.52 7.07 -9.15
N ASP A 105 9.73 7.63 -9.34
CA ASP A 105 10.48 8.37 -8.33
C ASP A 105 11.08 7.51 -7.20
N ASN A 106 11.41 8.13 -6.07
CA ASN A 106 12.23 7.53 -5.01
C ASN A 106 11.37 7.09 -3.83
N ASP A 107 10.82 5.89 -3.94
CA ASP A 107 9.88 5.37 -2.95
C ASP A 107 10.57 4.69 -1.76
N PHE A 108 9.85 4.65 -0.65
CA PHE A 108 10.18 3.84 0.52
C PHE A 108 9.22 2.65 0.60
N LEU A 109 9.73 1.45 0.44
CA LEU A 109 8.95 0.20 0.53
C LEU A 109 9.46 -0.62 1.72
N ASP A 110 8.56 -0.96 2.63
CA ASP A 110 8.81 -1.83 3.79
C ASP A 110 7.83 -2.99 3.78
N GLY A 111 8.32 -4.22 3.59
CA GLY A 111 7.47 -5.41 3.64
C GLY A 111 6.90 -5.68 5.03
N GLY A 112 7.56 -5.22 6.10
CA GLY A 112 7.15 -5.50 7.47
C GLY A 112 7.97 -6.60 8.16
N LEU A 113 7.42 -7.22 9.21
CA LEU A 113 8.18 -8.07 10.14
C LEU A 113 8.41 -9.48 9.57
N GLY A 114 9.41 -9.58 8.69
CA GLY A 114 9.88 -10.79 7.98
C GLY A 114 10.17 -12.02 8.84
N GLY A 115 9.11 -12.71 9.24
CA GLY A 115 9.10 -13.96 9.99
C GLY A 115 8.74 -15.18 9.15
N GLY A 116 9.01 -15.18 7.85
CA GLY A 116 8.65 -16.26 6.91
C GLY A 116 7.78 -15.83 5.73
N GLU A 117 7.48 -14.54 5.64
CA GLU A 117 6.72 -13.92 4.57
C GLU A 117 7.61 -13.66 3.34
N ASN A 118 6.99 -13.71 2.15
CA ASN A 118 7.67 -13.61 0.86
C ASN A 118 7.27 -12.34 0.12
N ASP A 119 7.50 -11.19 0.74
CA ASP A 119 7.12 -9.91 0.16
C ASP A 119 7.86 -9.63 -1.15
N GLN A 120 7.12 -9.09 -2.10
CA GLN A 120 7.62 -8.64 -3.39
C GLN A 120 7.63 -7.12 -3.41
N LEU A 121 8.84 -6.54 -3.40
CA LEU A 121 9.04 -5.09 -3.46
C LEU A 121 9.56 -4.71 -4.85
N ASP A 122 8.77 -3.96 -5.62
CA ASP A 122 9.15 -3.40 -6.92
C ASP A 122 9.18 -1.86 -6.86
N GLY A 123 10.38 -1.29 -6.77
CA GLY A 123 10.59 0.16 -6.84
C GLY A 123 11.50 0.52 -8.01
N LEU A 124 11.30 1.68 -8.64
CA LEU A 124 12.15 2.17 -9.74
C LEU A 124 13.53 2.64 -9.24
N ARG A 125 14.34 1.68 -8.79
CA ARG A 125 15.80 1.79 -8.82
C ARG A 125 16.35 0.86 -9.88
N PRO A 126 17.10 1.36 -10.87
CA PRO A 126 17.97 0.50 -11.67
C PRO A 126 19.07 -0.07 -10.76
N ALA A 127 19.00 -1.38 -10.52
CA ALA A 127 20.07 -2.24 -10.04
C ALA A 127 20.65 -1.98 -8.63
N HIS A 128 20.13 -2.69 -7.64
CA HIS A 128 21.03 -3.42 -6.73
C HIS A 128 21.14 -4.87 -7.16
N ARG A 129 22.25 -5.14 -7.85
CA ARG A 129 22.85 -6.46 -8.01
C ARG A 129 23.11 -7.06 -6.62
N GLY A 130 22.15 -7.79 -6.07
CA GLY A 130 22.42 -8.93 -5.19
C GLY A 130 22.82 -10.10 -6.08
N GLY A 131 24.10 -10.39 -6.30
CA GLY A 131 24.89 -11.05 -5.27
C GLY A 131 24.75 -12.58 -5.30
N GLY A 132 24.14 -13.19 -6.33
CA GLY A 132 24.07 -14.65 -6.50
C GLY A 132 25.04 -15.20 -7.55
N ARG A 133 26.15 -15.81 -7.11
CA ARG A 133 27.10 -16.66 -7.86
C ARG A 133 28.14 -15.96 -8.74
N ARG A 134 29.18 -15.42 -8.10
CA ARG A 134 30.56 -15.72 -8.53
C ARG A 134 31.36 -16.15 -7.31
N ARG A 135 31.50 -17.46 -7.14
CA ARG A 135 32.65 -18.01 -6.43
C ARG A 135 33.79 -18.10 -7.45
N PRO A 136 34.84 -17.27 -7.40
CA PRO A 136 36.17 -17.80 -7.58
C PRO A 136 36.58 -18.25 -6.18
N LEU A 137 36.44 -19.54 -5.88
CA LEU A 137 37.20 -20.08 -4.76
C LEU A 137 38.67 -19.87 -5.13
N GLY A 138 39.31 -19.00 -4.34
CA GLY A 138 40.75 -18.89 -4.31
C GLY A 138 41.37 -20.27 -4.13
N ARG A 139 42.46 -20.46 -4.86
CA ARG A 139 43.38 -21.59 -4.76
C ARG A 139 43.73 -21.89 -3.30
N CYS A 140 43.83 -23.17 -2.95
CA CYS A 140 44.89 -23.70 -2.09
C CYS A 140 45.06 -25.22 -2.34
N TRP A 141 46.31 -25.53 -2.71
CA TRP A 141 47.07 -26.75 -2.93
C TRP A 141 46.61 -28.10 -2.33
N TYR A 142 46.79 -29.16 -3.12
CA TYR A 142 47.86 -30.16 -2.92
C TYR A 142 48.44 -30.55 -4.28
#